data_AF-A0A255DZ77-F1
#
_entry.id   AF-A0A255DZ77-F1
#
_cell.length_a   1.000
_cell.length_b   1.000
_cell.length_c   1.000
_cell.angle_alpha   90.00
_cell.angle_beta   90.00
_cell.angle_gamma   90.00
#
_symmetry.space_group_name_H-M   'P 1'
#
loop_
_entity.id
_entity.type
_entity.pdbx_description
1 polymer ?
#
loop_
_entity_poly.entity_id
_entity_poly.type
_entity_poly.pdbx_seq_one_letter_code
_entity_poly.pdbx_strand_id
1 'polypeptide(L)'
;MPDRRLDATALRDWANTAVGDLITHTDEINRLNVFPVADSDTGTNLLFTMRSALAAAESAVGSGDVSQLTAALSDGALHGARGNSGVILSQILRGLADVTASAAADTDGALADIDAVLLGAALRHAVGLVVSSMGGQLVAGTIVSVLQAVAETIQQWAADGAGLGEALTAGADAGFAALERTPDQLDVLAEAGVVDAGGRGFLVLVDALAATVTGHAPHRHAYEPGPPRIESVAAEPAPPQFEVMYLLADCDAAALDPLRTRLEHLGESVGIAASTADGDRYSVHVHTDDAGAAVEAGLAAGAVSRIQISVLNTGGARHSSGSWSRERAVLAVVDGDGAAELFGQEGACVLRPDAALADPANGVTARELVRALVDTGAAQVMVLPNGYVAAEELVSGCTAGIGWGIDVVALPTGSMVQGLAALAVHDPGREAVDDGFSMARAAAAARHGSVRTATEQALTWAGSCEPGDGLGIAGDEVLVVAADVAGAATGLIDLLLVAGGELVTVLIGDGADPTVADALADHIHRRHPGIEFATYPTGHRGDVLLIGVE
;
A
#
# COMPACT_ATOMS: atom_id res chain seq x y z
N MET A 1 10.61 34.91 11.70
CA MET A 1 11.18 35.00 10.34
C MET A 1 10.06 35.50 9.42
N PRO A 2 10.33 36.15 8.28
CA PRO A 2 9.25 36.45 7.33
C PRO A 2 8.58 35.15 6.90
N ASP A 3 7.25 35.19 6.72
CA ASP A 3 6.49 34.03 6.25
C ASP A 3 7.02 33.53 4.91
N ARG A 4 7.04 32.20 4.76
CA ARG A 4 7.42 31.55 3.52
C ARG A 4 6.30 31.73 2.49
N ARG A 5 6.64 32.14 1.27
CA ARG A 5 5.68 32.16 0.15
C ARG A 5 5.20 30.74 -0.16
N LEU A 6 3.91 30.59 -0.47
CA LEU A 6 3.34 29.30 -0.87
C LEU A 6 3.57 29.06 -2.37
N ASP A 7 4.84 28.89 -2.74
CA ASP A 7 5.28 28.51 -4.08
C ASP A 7 5.21 26.99 -4.31
N ALA A 8 5.55 26.54 -5.52
CA ALA A 8 5.53 25.10 -5.86
C ALA A 8 6.45 24.26 -4.96
N THR A 9 7.53 24.80 -4.42
CA THR A 9 8.39 24.05 -3.49
C THR A 9 7.72 23.95 -2.12
N ALA A 10 7.16 25.04 -1.62
CA ALA A 10 6.41 25.07 -0.38
C ALA A 10 5.19 24.15 -0.41
N LEU A 11 4.49 24.05 -1.55
CA LEU A 11 3.37 23.12 -1.71
C LEU A 11 3.82 21.65 -1.68
N ARG A 12 4.97 21.30 -2.27
CA ARG A 12 5.53 19.95 -2.15
C ARG A 12 5.91 19.62 -0.71
N ASP A 13 6.56 20.56 -0.03
CA ASP A 13 6.94 20.40 1.38
C ASP A 13 5.71 20.26 2.27
N TRP A 14 4.65 21.04 2.01
CA TRP A 14 3.36 20.90 2.68
C TRP A 14 2.76 19.53 2.42
N ALA A 15 2.70 19.07 1.17
CA ALA A 15 2.14 17.77 0.84
C ALA A 15 2.89 16.61 1.52
N ASN A 16 4.22 16.70 1.61
CA ASN A 16 5.04 15.74 2.34
C ASN A 16 4.78 15.79 3.85
N THR A 17 4.77 17.00 4.43
CA THR A 17 4.46 17.22 5.86
C THR A 17 3.07 16.69 6.21
N ALA A 18 2.07 16.96 5.37
CA ALA A 18 0.70 16.48 5.52
C ALA A 18 0.62 14.94 5.52
N VAL A 19 1.39 14.25 4.67
CA VAL A 19 1.49 12.78 4.71
C VAL A 19 2.10 12.32 6.03
N GLY A 20 3.20 12.95 6.50
CA GLY A 20 3.83 12.63 7.79
C GLY A 20 2.90 12.83 9.00
N ASP A 21 2.16 13.94 9.02
CA ASP A 21 1.23 14.24 10.10
C ASP A 21 0.01 13.32 10.05
N LEU A 22 -0.51 13.00 8.86
CA LEU A 22 -1.58 12.01 8.71
C LEU A 22 -1.14 10.62 9.17
N ILE A 23 0.10 10.18 8.91
CA ILE A 23 0.64 8.93 9.47
C ILE A 23 0.57 8.95 11.00
N THR A 24 1.01 10.06 11.61
CA THR A 24 1.03 10.22 13.07
C THR A 24 -0.38 10.21 13.68
N HIS A 25 -1.35 10.80 12.98
CA HIS A 25 -2.72 10.97 13.48
C HIS A 25 -3.70 9.93 12.94
N THR A 26 -3.27 8.95 12.12
CA THR A 26 -4.17 7.97 11.48
C THR A 26 -5.01 7.22 12.51
N ASP A 27 -4.36 6.67 13.55
CA ASP A 27 -5.07 5.90 14.58
C ASP A 27 -6.02 6.76 15.41
N GLU A 28 -5.66 8.02 15.65
CA GLU A 28 -6.54 8.99 16.32
C GLU A 28 -7.79 9.22 15.48
N ILE A 29 -7.63 9.57 14.20
CA ILE A 29 -8.73 9.85 13.29
C ILE A 29 -9.64 8.63 13.13
N ASN A 30 -9.05 7.43 12.98
CA ASN A 30 -9.79 6.18 12.86
C ASN A 30 -10.66 5.90 14.09
N ARG A 31 -10.18 6.19 15.31
CA ARG A 31 -10.96 6.04 16.55
C ARG A 31 -12.16 6.98 16.65
N LEU A 32 -12.13 8.11 15.94
CA LEU A 32 -13.23 9.08 15.91
C LEU A 32 -14.30 8.73 14.87
N ASN A 33 -14.04 7.76 13.98
CA ASN A 33 -14.91 7.48 12.85
C ASN A 33 -16.20 6.76 13.30
N VAL A 34 -17.27 7.52 13.43
CA VAL A 34 -18.61 7.04 13.80
C VAL A 34 -19.70 7.47 12.81
N PHE A 35 -19.35 8.26 11.77
CA PHE A 35 -20.28 8.80 10.79
C PHE A 35 -19.66 8.89 9.39
N PRO A 36 -20.40 8.54 8.32
CA PRO A 36 -21.74 7.94 8.33
C PRO A 36 -21.73 6.48 8.79
N VAL A 37 -20.59 5.79 8.64
CA VAL A 37 -20.39 4.39 9.03
C VAL A 37 -19.21 4.29 9.97
N ALA A 38 -19.38 3.56 11.08
CA ALA A 38 -18.35 3.37 12.10
C ALA A 38 -17.37 2.24 11.76
N ASP A 39 -16.70 2.34 10.62
CA ASP A 39 -15.78 1.32 10.08
C ASP A 39 -14.30 1.55 10.46
N SER A 40 -14.01 2.64 11.18
CA SER A 40 -12.66 3.00 11.64
C SER A 40 -11.61 3.18 10.53
N ASP A 41 -12.01 3.64 9.33
CA ASP A 41 -11.08 3.79 8.19
C ASP A 41 -10.73 5.23 7.78
N THR A 42 -11.40 6.25 8.34
CA THR A 42 -11.34 7.63 7.82
C THR A 42 -9.91 8.17 7.71
N GLY A 43 -9.07 7.96 8.73
CA GLY A 43 -7.67 8.40 8.75
C GLY A 43 -6.84 7.66 7.71
N THR A 44 -7.07 6.36 7.58
CA THR A 44 -6.43 5.51 6.57
C THR A 44 -6.78 5.96 5.15
N ASN A 45 -8.05 6.26 4.88
CA ASN A 45 -8.54 6.75 3.59
C ASN A 45 -7.94 8.12 3.22
N LEU A 46 -7.86 9.06 4.18
CA LEU A 46 -7.19 10.35 3.98
C LEU A 46 -5.69 10.18 3.69
N LEU A 47 -5.00 9.30 4.44
CA LEU A 47 -3.58 9.03 4.23
C LEU A 47 -3.30 8.46 2.84
N PHE A 48 -4.05 7.44 2.41
CA PHE A 48 -3.87 6.84 1.08
C PHE A 48 -4.13 7.85 -0.05
N THR A 49 -5.19 8.64 0.09
CA THR A 49 -5.53 9.68 -0.88
C THR A 49 -4.42 10.72 -0.98
N MET A 50 -3.91 11.19 0.16
CA MET A 50 -2.82 12.19 0.19
C MET A 50 -1.48 11.63 -0.31
N ARG A 51 -1.17 10.36 -0.04
CA ARG A 51 0.02 9.67 -0.60
C ARG A 51 -0.04 9.60 -2.12
N SER A 52 -1.22 9.27 -2.67
CA SER A 52 -1.43 9.25 -4.13
C SER A 52 -1.29 10.64 -4.74
N ALA A 53 -1.82 11.67 -4.07
CA ALA A 53 -1.64 13.07 -4.46
C ALA A 53 -0.15 13.45 -4.51
N LEU A 54 0.61 13.14 -3.44
CA LEU A 54 2.03 13.44 -3.35
C LEU A 54 2.83 12.72 -4.44
N ALA A 55 2.59 11.43 -4.68
CA ALA A 55 3.28 10.66 -5.72
C ALA A 55 3.07 11.24 -7.13
N ALA A 56 1.85 11.71 -7.43
CA ALA A 56 1.57 12.40 -8.69
C ALA A 56 2.30 13.74 -8.79
N ALA A 57 2.31 14.51 -7.69
CA ALA A 57 3.01 15.80 -7.60
C ALA A 57 4.55 15.67 -7.72
N GLU A 58 5.13 14.58 -7.21
CA GLU A 58 6.56 14.25 -7.36
C GLU A 58 6.91 13.82 -8.79
N SER A 59 5.98 13.14 -9.46
CA SER A 59 6.14 12.70 -10.85
C SER A 59 5.99 13.86 -11.86
N ALA A 60 5.37 14.97 -11.44
CA ALA A 60 5.24 16.18 -12.26
C ALA A 60 6.58 16.96 -12.30
N VAL A 61 7.39 16.67 -13.33
CA VAL A 61 8.73 17.26 -13.50
C VAL A 61 8.66 18.73 -13.95
N GLY A 62 9.40 19.60 -13.26
CA GLY A 62 10.13 20.69 -13.92
C GLY A 62 9.51 22.09 -14.01
N SER A 63 8.30 22.33 -13.51
CA SER A 63 7.76 23.70 -13.42
C SER A 63 7.82 24.18 -11.97
N GLY A 64 8.43 25.34 -11.74
CA GLY A 64 8.21 26.11 -10.51
C GLY A 64 6.79 26.70 -10.45
N ASP A 65 5.85 26.15 -11.22
CA ASP A 65 4.50 26.65 -11.44
C ASP A 65 3.54 25.93 -10.49
N VAL A 66 2.88 26.74 -9.67
CA VAL A 66 1.88 26.30 -8.70
C VAL A 66 0.69 25.61 -9.38
N SER A 67 0.26 26.10 -10.55
CA SER A 67 -0.95 25.59 -11.21
C SER A 67 -0.77 24.14 -11.68
N GLN A 68 0.41 23.80 -12.21
CA GLN A 68 0.72 22.43 -12.62
C GLN A 68 0.86 21.48 -11.44
N LEU A 69 1.47 21.95 -10.35
CA LEU A 69 1.64 21.12 -9.15
C LEU A 69 0.31 20.82 -8.47
N THR A 70 -0.56 21.81 -8.33
CA THR A 70 -1.90 21.63 -7.74
C THR A 70 -2.80 20.78 -8.63
N ALA A 71 -2.68 20.89 -9.96
CA ALA A 71 -3.33 19.97 -10.90
C ALA A 71 -2.86 18.52 -10.69
N ALA A 72 -1.55 18.28 -10.52
CA ALA A 72 -1.01 16.96 -10.24
C ALA A 72 -1.47 16.40 -8.87
N LEU A 73 -1.49 17.24 -7.83
CA LEU A 73 -2.04 16.87 -6.52
C LEU A 73 -3.52 16.46 -6.64
N SER A 74 -4.34 17.27 -7.32
CA SER A 74 -5.76 16.98 -7.55
C SER A 74 -5.96 15.68 -8.31
N ASP A 75 -5.20 15.46 -9.39
CA ASP A 75 -5.31 14.26 -10.21
C ASP A 75 -4.89 13.01 -9.44
N GLY A 76 -3.76 13.07 -8.73
CA GLY A 76 -3.29 11.97 -7.88
C GLY A 76 -4.28 11.66 -6.75
N ALA A 77 -4.85 12.68 -6.11
CA ALA A 77 -5.85 12.52 -5.07
C ALA A 77 -7.12 11.85 -5.60
N LEU A 78 -7.62 12.26 -6.77
CA LEU A 78 -8.83 11.67 -7.35
C LEU A 78 -8.60 10.20 -7.74
N HIS A 79 -7.47 9.88 -8.36
CA HIS A 79 -7.14 8.52 -8.76
C HIS A 79 -6.86 7.58 -7.57
N GLY A 80 -6.42 8.13 -6.45
CA GLY A 80 -6.15 7.39 -5.22
C GLY A 80 -7.20 7.57 -4.13
N ALA A 81 -8.32 8.23 -4.43
CA ALA A 81 -9.39 8.47 -3.47
C ALA A 81 -9.95 7.13 -3.00
N ARG A 82 -10.04 6.96 -1.68
CA ARG A 82 -10.65 5.78 -1.02
C ARG A 82 -11.73 6.23 -0.06
N GLY A 83 -12.88 5.58 -0.10
CA GLY A 83 -14.03 5.94 0.71
C GLY A 83 -14.50 7.39 0.52
N ASN A 84 -15.45 7.81 1.36
CA ASN A 84 -16.01 9.15 1.30
C ASN A 84 -14.99 10.23 1.68
N SER A 85 -14.17 9.97 2.71
CA SER A 85 -13.17 10.92 3.17
C SER A 85 -12.09 11.18 2.12
N GLY A 86 -11.70 10.16 1.33
CA GLY A 86 -10.81 10.31 0.20
C GLY A 86 -11.43 11.09 -0.95
N VAL A 87 -12.69 10.82 -1.30
CA VAL A 87 -13.43 11.60 -2.32
C VAL A 87 -13.54 13.07 -1.92
N ILE A 88 -13.83 13.35 -0.65
CA ILE A 88 -13.93 14.72 -0.13
C ILE A 88 -12.56 15.41 -0.20
N LEU A 89 -11.49 14.75 0.24
CA LEU A 89 -10.13 15.30 0.14
C LEU A 89 -9.73 15.58 -1.32
N SER A 90 -10.10 14.69 -2.25
CA SER A 90 -9.82 14.91 -3.68
C SER A 90 -10.56 16.15 -4.21
N GLN A 91 -11.78 16.43 -3.74
CA GLN A 91 -12.51 17.64 -4.11
C GLN A 91 -11.91 18.91 -3.47
N ILE A 92 -11.33 18.80 -2.28
CA ILE A 92 -10.61 19.93 -1.65
C ILE A 92 -9.38 20.29 -2.47
N LEU A 93 -8.58 19.31 -2.88
CA LEU A 93 -7.40 19.52 -3.71
C LEU A 93 -7.77 19.99 -5.13
N ARG A 94 -8.89 19.51 -5.67
CA ARG A 94 -9.47 20.05 -6.90
C ARG A 94 -9.85 21.51 -6.79
N GLY A 95 -10.43 21.93 -5.67
CA GLY A 95 -10.75 23.35 -5.43
C GLY A 95 -9.53 24.26 -5.56
N LEU A 96 -8.37 23.78 -5.09
CA LEU A 96 -7.08 24.45 -5.24
C LEU A 96 -6.58 24.46 -6.69
N ALA A 97 -6.68 23.33 -7.39
CA ALA A 97 -6.27 23.22 -8.79
C ALA A 97 -7.09 24.14 -9.70
N ASP A 98 -8.41 24.17 -9.55
CA ASP A 98 -9.31 24.98 -10.39
C ASP A 98 -9.02 26.48 -10.23
N VAL A 99 -8.86 26.96 -8.99
CA VAL A 99 -8.61 28.39 -8.71
C VAL A 99 -7.22 28.82 -9.15
N THR A 100 -6.19 27.99 -8.93
CA THR A 100 -4.83 28.31 -9.38
C THR A 100 -4.67 28.23 -10.89
N ALA A 101 -5.38 27.32 -11.57
CA ALA A 101 -5.43 27.27 -13.04
C ALA A 101 -6.11 28.53 -13.61
N SER A 102 -7.22 28.98 -13.02
CA SER A 102 -7.87 30.24 -13.42
C SER A 102 -6.94 31.43 -13.21
N ALA A 103 -6.24 31.50 -12.08
CA ALA A 103 -5.29 32.58 -11.81
C ALA A 103 -4.09 32.55 -12.76
N ALA A 104 -3.56 31.36 -13.09
CA ALA A 104 -2.48 31.21 -14.06
C ALA A 104 -2.88 31.66 -15.46
N ALA A 105 -4.14 31.42 -15.88
CA ALA A 105 -4.66 31.88 -17.16
C ALA A 105 -4.67 33.41 -17.28
N ASP A 106 -4.87 34.11 -16.15
CA ASP A 106 -4.78 35.58 -16.07
C ASP A 106 -3.33 36.10 -16.04
N THR A 107 -2.34 35.23 -15.82
CA THR A 107 -0.90 35.56 -15.69
C THR A 107 -0.01 34.79 -16.68
N ASP A 108 -0.28 34.93 -17.99
CA ASP A 108 0.50 34.33 -19.09
C ASP A 108 0.71 32.79 -18.97
N GLY A 109 -0.20 32.10 -18.27
CA GLY A 109 -0.21 30.65 -18.13
C GLY A 109 0.70 30.08 -17.04
N ALA A 110 1.21 30.91 -16.12
CA ALA A 110 2.04 30.43 -15.00
C ALA A 110 1.73 31.20 -13.70
N LEU A 111 1.71 30.49 -12.57
CA LEU A 111 1.48 31.07 -11.25
C LEU A 111 2.68 30.79 -10.33
N ALA A 112 3.25 31.85 -9.74
CA ALA A 112 4.45 31.75 -8.92
C ALA A 112 4.17 31.29 -7.48
N ASP A 113 3.06 31.75 -6.90
CA ASP A 113 2.69 31.49 -5.50
C ASP A 113 1.19 31.68 -5.27
N ILE A 114 0.72 31.18 -4.13
CA ILE A 114 -0.65 31.35 -3.63
C ILE A 114 -0.63 32.36 -2.49
N ASP A 115 -1.42 33.43 -2.59
CA ASP A 115 -1.64 34.38 -1.50
C ASP A 115 -2.91 34.05 -0.69
N ALA A 116 -3.20 34.84 0.34
CA ALA A 116 -4.36 34.62 1.20
C ALA A 116 -5.70 34.71 0.43
N VAL A 117 -5.76 35.55 -0.61
CA VAL A 117 -6.97 35.74 -1.42
C VAL A 117 -7.23 34.49 -2.26
N LEU A 118 -6.21 33.99 -2.97
CA LEU A 118 -6.30 32.78 -3.77
C LEU A 118 -6.59 31.55 -2.92
N LEU A 119 -5.94 31.42 -1.75
CA LEU A 119 -6.22 30.30 -0.84
C LEU A 119 -7.65 30.34 -0.30
N GLY A 120 -8.14 31.52 0.12
CA GLY A 120 -9.52 31.67 0.58
C GLY A 120 -10.54 31.36 -0.52
N ALA A 121 -10.27 31.79 -1.76
CA ALA A 121 -11.10 31.46 -2.92
C ALA A 121 -11.09 29.95 -3.24
N ALA A 122 -9.92 29.30 -3.21
CA ALA A 122 -9.77 27.87 -3.41
C ALA A 122 -10.56 27.04 -2.40
N LEU A 123 -10.46 27.37 -1.11
CA LEU A 123 -11.19 26.65 -0.06
C LEU A 123 -12.70 26.90 -0.14
N ARG A 124 -13.14 28.11 -0.51
CA ARG A 124 -14.57 28.39 -0.74
C ARG A 124 -15.11 27.59 -1.93
N HIS A 125 -14.33 27.50 -3.02
CA HIS A 125 -14.68 26.67 -4.18
C HIS A 125 -14.74 25.18 -3.82
N ALA A 126 -13.77 24.69 -3.05
CA ALA A 126 -13.75 23.34 -2.50
C ALA A 126 -15.02 22.99 -1.72
N VAL A 127 -15.56 23.90 -0.90
CA VAL A 127 -16.85 23.68 -0.20
C VAL A 127 -17.96 23.33 -1.20
N GLY A 128 -18.06 24.06 -2.31
CA GLY A 128 -19.07 23.81 -3.35
C GLY A 128 -18.88 22.45 -4.04
N LEU A 129 -17.63 22.08 -4.34
CA LEU A 129 -17.30 20.79 -4.93
C LEU A 129 -17.64 19.62 -4.01
N VAL A 130 -17.27 19.71 -2.73
CA VAL A 130 -17.54 18.68 -1.71
C VAL A 130 -19.03 18.48 -1.51
N VAL A 131 -19.81 19.57 -1.38
CA VAL A 131 -21.27 19.46 -1.24
C VAL A 131 -21.88 18.81 -2.49
N SER A 132 -21.41 19.18 -3.69
CA SER A 132 -21.92 18.62 -4.94
C SER A 132 -21.58 17.15 -5.13
N SER A 133 -20.41 16.69 -4.67
CA SER A 133 -20.00 15.28 -4.78
C SER A 133 -20.78 14.37 -3.83
N MET A 134 -21.21 14.90 -2.67
CA MET A 134 -21.91 14.19 -1.60
C MET A 134 -23.44 14.34 -1.65
N GLY A 135 -24.03 14.40 -2.84
CA GLY A 135 -25.49 14.45 -3.01
C GLY A 135 -26.13 15.85 -2.94
N GLY A 136 -25.32 16.92 -2.90
CA GLY A 136 -25.80 18.30 -3.00
C GLY A 136 -26.37 18.90 -1.72
N GLN A 137 -26.34 18.15 -0.61
CA GLN A 137 -26.78 18.63 0.70
C GLN A 137 -25.61 18.83 1.66
N LEU A 138 -25.65 19.93 2.39
CA LEU A 138 -24.68 20.21 3.44
C LEU A 138 -25.09 19.47 4.71
N VAL A 139 -24.19 18.62 5.22
CA VAL A 139 -24.36 17.96 6.52
C VAL A 139 -23.55 18.72 7.57
N ALA A 140 -24.25 19.37 8.50
CA ALA A 140 -23.62 20.06 9.61
C ALA A 140 -22.93 19.06 10.55
N GLY A 141 -21.88 19.49 11.24
CA GLY A 141 -21.09 18.64 12.12
C GLY A 141 -20.13 17.70 11.40
N THR A 142 -19.86 17.90 10.10
CA THR A 142 -18.90 17.09 9.34
C THR A 142 -17.68 17.91 8.92
N ILE A 143 -16.75 17.29 8.19
CA ILE A 143 -15.61 17.92 7.52
C ILE A 143 -15.99 19.20 6.77
N VAL A 144 -17.21 19.27 6.22
CA VAL A 144 -17.73 20.47 5.54
C VAL A 144 -17.82 21.67 6.48
N SER A 145 -18.28 21.47 7.72
CA SER A 145 -18.37 22.54 8.73
C SER A 145 -17.00 23.10 9.10
N VAL A 146 -15.99 22.24 9.19
CA VAL A 146 -14.59 22.65 9.45
C VAL A 146 -14.03 23.40 8.25
N LEU A 147 -14.17 22.84 7.04
CA LEU A 147 -13.73 23.47 5.79
C LEU A 147 -14.35 24.86 5.58
N GLN A 148 -15.64 25.02 5.85
CA GLN A 148 -16.33 26.31 5.75
C GLN A 148 -15.77 27.34 6.72
N ALA A 149 -15.54 26.96 7.99
CA ALA A 149 -15.00 27.88 8.98
C ALA A 149 -13.59 28.37 8.60
N VAL A 150 -12.73 27.47 8.10
CA VAL A 150 -11.40 27.82 7.61
C VAL A 150 -11.49 28.76 6.39
N ALA A 151 -12.32 28.40 5.40
CA ALA A 151 -12.47 29.19 4.18
C ALA A 151 -12.97 30.62 4.46
N GLU A 152 -14.02 30.76 5.26
CA GLU A 152 -14.64 32.05 5.59
C GLU A 152 -13.69 32.93 6.40
N THR A 153 -12.94 32.34 7.32
CA THR A 153 -11.96 33.08 8.12
C THR A 153 -10.80 33.57 7.27
N ILE A 154 -10.21 32.71 6.42
CA ILE A 154 -9.12 33.11 5.52
C ILE A 154 -9.59 34.22 4.56
N GLN A 155 -10.80 34.12 4.00
CA GLN A 155 -11.36 35.17 3.14
C GLN A 155 -11.54 36.50 3.87
N GLN A 156 -12.04 36.48 5.10
CA GLN A 156 -12.23 37.69 5.89
C GLN A 156 -10.89 38.37 6.19
N TRP A 157 -9.90 37.61 6.67
CA TRP A 157 -8.56 38.15 6.99
C TRP A 157 -7.84 38.67 5.74
N ALA A 158 -7.97 37.98 4.61
CA ALA A 158 -7.45 38.44 3.33
C ALA A 158 -8.11 39.78 2.89
N ALA A 159 -9.42 39.92 3.07
CA ALA A 159 -10.14 41.15 2.78
C ALA A 159 -9.72 42.33 3.69
N ASP A 160 -9.33 42.02 4.93
CA ASP A 160 -8.79 42.99 5.89
C ASP A 160 -7.29 43.31 5.65
N GLY A 161 -6.67 42.70 4.63
CA GLY A 161 -5.30 42.97 4.19
C GLY A 161 -4.22 42.20 4.94
N ALA A 162 -4.57 41.12 5.64
CA ALA A 162 -3.62 40.27 6.35
C ALA A 162 -2.72 39.47 5.39
N GLY A 163 -1.51 39.16 5.85
CA GLY A 163 -0.60 38.26 5.14
C GLY A 163 -1.08 36.81 5.15
N LEU A 164 -0.51 35.95 4.28
CA LEU A 164 -0.87 34.54 4.19
C LEU A 164 -0.72 33.80 5.53
N GLY A 165 0.39 34.00 6.26
CA GLY A 165 0.63 33.32 7.52
C GLY A 165 -0.36 33.72 8.62
N GLU A 166 -0.73 35.01 8.70
CA GLU A 166 -1.75 35.52 9.63
C GLU A 166 -3.13 34.93 9.31
N ALA A 167 -3.53 34.95 8.03
CA ALA A 167 -4.79 34.38 7.58
C ALA A 167 -4.85 32.85 7.82
N LEU A 168 -3.77 32.12 7.55
CA LEU A 168 -3.67 30.68 7.81
C LEU A 168 -3.75 30.34 9.30
N THR A 169 -3.07 31.11 10.14
CA THR A 169 -3.12 30.91 11.61
C THR A 169 -4.54 31.09 12.12
N ALA A 170 -5.19 32.20 11.73
CA ALA A 170 -6.58 32.46 12.09
C ALA A 170 -7.55 31.41 11.53
N GLY A 171 -7.33 30.98 10.29
CA GLY A 171 -8.10 29.91 9.63
C GLY A 171 -7.97 28.59 10.38
N ALA A 172 -6.76 28.17 10.74
CA ALA A 172 -6.50 26.94 11.49
C ALA A 172 -7.20 26.96 12.86
N ASP A 173 -7.15 28.08 13.58
CA ASP A 173 -7.84 28.24 14.86
C ASP A 173 -9.37 28.24 14.72
N ALA A 174 -9.90 28.83 13.65
CA ALA A 174 -11.32 28.75 13.32
C ALA A 174 -11.75 27.32 12.97
N GLY A 175 -10.91 26.59 12.23
CA GLY A 175 -11.11 25.17 11.94
C GLY A 175 -11.14 24.31 13.20
N PHE A 176 -10.20 24.53 14.11
CA PHE A 176 -10.19 23.89 15.43
C PHE A 176 -11.47 24.19 16.22
N ALA A 177 -11.86 25.46 16.34
CA ALA A 177 -13.10 25.84 17.02
C ALA A 177 -14.38 25.31 16.34
N ALA A 178 -14.34 25.08 15.02
CA ALA A 178 -15.43 24.43 14.30
C ALA A 178 -15.48 22.93 14.57
N LEU A 179 -14.32 22.26 14.62
CA LEU A 179 -14.20 20.84 14.97
C LEU A 179 -14.76 20.56 16.37
N GLU A 180 -14.39 21.39 17.36
CA GLU A 180 -14.91 21.30 18.73
C GLU A 180 -16.44 21.39 18.82
N ARG A 181 -17.08 22.07 17.86
CA ARG A 181 -18.53 22.25 17.80
C ARG A 181 -19.24 21.21 16.95
N THR A 182 -18.52 20.27 16.33
CA THR A 182 -19.15 19.20 15.54
C THR A 182 -20.10 18.32 16.35
N PRO A 183 -19.84 17.98 17.64
CA PRO A 183 -20.79 17.23 18.45
C PRO A 183 -22.08 18.01 18.73
N ASP A 184 -22.05 19.35 18.75
CA ASP A 184 -23.26 20.18 18.95
C ASP A 184 -24.17 20.21 17.71
N GLN A 185 -23.70 19.69 16.57
CA GLN A 185 -24.35 19.82 15.26
C GLN A 185 -24.85 18.48 14.71
N LEU A 186 -24.33 17.36 15.20
CA LEU A 186 -24.65 16.04 14.69
C LEU A 186 -24.79 15.04 15.85
N ASP A 187 -26.00 14.52 16.04
CA ASP A 187 -26.38 13.74 17.23
C ASP A 187 -25.49 12.49 17.42
N VAL A 188 -25.12 11.78 16.34
CA VAL A 188 -24.24 10.59 16.45
C VAL A 188 -22.86 10.93 17.02
N LEU A 189 -22.33 12.13 16.76
CA LEU A 189 -21.07 12.60 17.34
C LEU A 189 -21.25 12.93 18.83
N ALA A 190 -22.37 13.58 19.18
CA ALA A 190 -22.73 13.88 20.56
C ALA A 190 -22.89 12.62 21.42
N GLU A 191 -23.54 11.60 20.86
CA GLU A 191 -23.79 10.30 21.51
C GLU A 191 -22.51 9.51 21.71
N ALA A 192 -21.64 9.47 20.71
CA ALA A 192 -20.33 8.82 20.79
C ALA A 192 -19.31 9.63 21.61
N GLY A 193 -19.58 10.91 21.88
CA GLY A 193 -18.66 11.79 22.60
C GLY A 193 -17.35 12.01 21.85
N VAL A 194 -17.42 12.10 20.53
CA VAL A 194 -16.27 12.31 19.62
C VAL A 194 -16.54 13.50 18.71
N VAL A 195 -15.48 14.14 18.23
CA VAL A 195 -15.56 15.11 17.13
C VAL A 195 -15.57 14.39 15.78
N ASP A 196 -15.93 15.09 14.70
CA ASP A 196 -15.91 14.52 13.36
C ASP A 196 -14.51 14.06 12.92
N ALA A 197 -14.39 12.79 12.51
CA ALA A 197 -13.13 12.20 12.06
C ALA A 197 -12.59 12.90 10.79
N GLY A 198 -13.46 13.18 9.82
CA GLY A 198 -13.07 13.86 8.58
C GLY A 198 -12.57 15.28 8.86
N GLY A 199 -13.28 16.01 9.71
CA GLY A 199 -12.92 17.35 10.18
C GLY A 199 -11.58 17.37 10.91
N ARG A 200 -11.31 16.36 11.76
CA ARG A 200 -10.01 16.20 12.41
C ARG A 200 -8.90 15.99 11.39
N GLY A 201 -9.12 15.11 10.41
CA GLY A 201 -8.16 14.85 9.34
C GLY A 201 -7.91 16.07 8.45
N PHE A 202 -8.94 16.85 8.12
CA PHE A 202 -8.77 18.11 7.41
C PHE A 202 -7.99 19.15 8.23
N LEU A 203 -8.23 19.23 9.54
CA LEU A 203 -7.48 20.13 10.41
C LEU A 203 -5.98 19.78 10.44
N VAL A 204 -5.61 18.50 10.39
CA VAL A 204 -4.21 18.07 10.23
C VAL A 204 -3.59 18.67 8.97
N LEU A 205 -4.29 18.65 7.85
CA LEU A 205 -3.80 19.22 6.58
C LEU A 205 -3.61 20.74 6.65
N VAL A 206 -4.54 21.44 7.33
CA VAL A 206 -4.48 22.89 7.54
C VAL A 206 -3.36 23.28 8.50
N ASP A 207 -3.17 22.54 9.58
CA ASP A 207 -2.09 22.75 10.55
C ASP A 207 -0.72 22.51 9.89
N ALA A 208 -0.59 21.49 9.05
CA ALA A 208 0.61 21.24 8.24
C ALA A 208 0.89 22.42 7.28
N LEU A 209 -0.14 23.00 6.66
CA LEU A 209 0.00 24.16 5.78
C LEU A 209 0.45 25.41 6.54
N ALA A 210 -0.16 25.66 7.70
CA ALA A 210 0.22 26.74 8.59
C ALA A 210 1.67 26.59 9.07
N ALA A 211 2.08 25.37 9.46
CA ALA A 211 3.45 25.06 9.84
C ALA A 211 4.44 25.30 8.68
N THR A 212 4.07 24.92 7.46
CA THR A 212 4.92 25.11 6.27
C THR A 212 5.15 26.59 5.94
N VAL A 213 4.13 27.42 6.10
CA VAL A 213 4.18 28.86 5.78
C VAL A 213 4.82 29.68 6.90
N THR A 214 4.42 29.42 8.14
CA THR A 214 4.80 30.25 9.31
C THR A 214 6.02 29.71 10.06
N GLY A 215 6.38 28.44 9.84
CA GLY A 215 7.38 27.71 10.61
C GLY A 215 6.91 27.28 12.02
N HIS A 216 5.64 27.49 12.37
CA HIS A 216 5.09 27.17 13.68
C HIS A 216 3.92 26.21 13.55
N ALA A 217 4.06 25.00 14.11
CA ALA A 217 2.97 24.04 14.18
C ALA A 217 2.00 24.43 15.32
N PRO A 218 0.69 24.56 15.04
CA PRO A 218 -0.31 24.75 16.09
C PRO A 218 -0.33 23.55 17.06
N HIS A 219 -0.41 23.83 18.36
CA HIS A 219 -0.52 22.75 19.35
C HIS A 219 -1.99 22.32 19.47
N ARG A 220 -2.30 21.10 19.03
CA ARG A 220 -3.63 20.47 19.20
C ARG A 220 -3.57 19.39 20.29
N HIS A 221 -4.64 19.24 21.04
CA HIS A 221 -4.77 18.11 21.96
C HIS A 221 -5.22 16.88 21.18
N ALA A 222 -4.85 15.69 21.65
CA ALA A 222 -5.34 14.44 21.06
C ALA A 222 -6.79 14.22 21.49
N TYR A 223 -7.63 13.81 20.54
CA TYR A 223 -9.00 13.42 20.83
C TYR A 223 -9.06 11.94 21.22
N GLU A 224 -9.77 11.66 22.30
CA GLU A 224 -10.10 10.30 22.73
C GLU A 224 -11.62 10.15 22.80
N PRO A 225 -12.17 8.98 22.40
CA PRO A 225 -13.58 8.71 22.59
C PRO A 225 -13.99 8.83 24.06
N GLY A 226 -15.14 9.48 24.31
CA GLY A 226 -15.75 9.52 25.63
C GLY A 226 -16.08 8.12 26.17
N PRO A 227 -16.31 7.96 27.48
CA PRO A 227 -16.79 6.71 28.03
C PRO A 227 -18.13 6.34 27.37
N PRO A 228 -18.33 5.08 26.93
CA PRO A 228 -19.54 4.70 26.21
C PRO A 228 -20.76 4.98 27.09
N ARG A 229 -21.64 5.88 26.64
CA ARG A 229 -22.99 5.99 27.21
C ARG A 229 -23.78 4.79 26.71
N ILE A 230 -23.92 3.78 27.57
CA ILE A 230 -24.80 2.65 27.32
C ILE A 230 -26.24 3.16 27.42
N GLU A 231 -26.78 3.66 26.32
CA GLU A 231 -28.21 3.74 26.09
C GLU A 231 -28.58 2.82 24.92
N SER A 232 -29.74 2.18 25.08
CA SER A 232 -30.27 1.15 24.20
C SER A 232 -30.54 1.70 22.81
N VAL A 233 -29.66 1.42 21.85
CA VAL A 233 -29.91 1.66 20.42
C VAL A 233 -31.12 0.83 20.00
N ALA A 234 -32.20 1.50 19.58
CA ALA A 234 -33.30 0.84 18.90
C ALA A 234 -32.77 0.22 17.60
N ALA A 235 -33.23 -0.98 17.26
CA ALA A 235 -32.74 -1.72 16.09
C ALA A 235 -32.92 -0.92 14.79
N GLU A 236 -31.85 -0.27 14.34
CA GLU A 236 -31.72 0.27 12.99
C GLU A 236 -31.54 -0.88 11.98
N PRO A 237 -31.91 -0.68 10.70
CA PRO A 237 -31.67 -1.66 9.66
C PRO A 237 -30.19 -2.04 9.61
N ALA A 238 -29.91 -3.30 9.23
CA ALA A 238 -28.54 -3.77 9.15
C ALA A 238 -27.74 -2.88 8.18
N PRO A 239 -26.55 -2.40 8.57
CA PRO A 239 -25.69 -1.62 7.70
C PRO A 239 -25.25 -2.45 6.49
N PRO A 240 -25.04 -1.81 5.32
CA PRO A 240 -24.68 -2.47 4.07
C PRO A 240 -23.38 -3.27 4.20
N GLN A 241 -23.32 -4.40 3.50
CA GLN A 241 -22.19 -5.34 3.59
C GLN A 241 -21.00 -5.04 2.69
N PHE A 242 -21.17 -4.25 1.63
CA PHE A 242 -20.13 -4.00 0.65
C PHE A 242 -19.90 -2.52 0.41
N GLU A 243 -18.63 -2.16 0.24
CA GLU A 243 -18.20 -0.91 -0.37
C GLU A 243 -17.86 -1.19 -1.83
N VAL A 244 -18.40 -0.41 -2.75
CA VAL A 244 -18.08 -0.49 -4.18
C VAL A 244 -17.51 0.84 -4.65
N MET A 245 -16.31 0.78 -5.24
CA MET A 245 -15.66 1.92 -5.87
C MET A 245 -15.28 1.60 -7.32
N TYR A 246 -15.41 2.56 -8.21
CA TYR A 246 -14.93 2.44 -9.59
C TYR A 246 -14.69 3.78 -10.27
N LEU A 247 -13.88 3.76 -11.33
CA LEU A 247 -13.75 4.89 -12.25
C LEU A 247 -14.69 4.70 -13.44
N LEU A 248 -15.41 5.76 -13.78
CA LEU A 248 -16.35 5.83 -14.89
C LEU A 248 -15.81 6.80 -15.94
N ALA A 249 -15.58 6.33 -17.16
CA ALA A 249 -15.22 7.14 -18.33
C ALA A 249 -16.35 7.13 -19.36
N ASP A 250 -16.27 8.01 -20.36
CA ASP A 250 -17.24 8.11 -21.46
C ASP A 250 -18.70 8.31 -20.99
N CYS A 251 -18.88 8.98 -19.83
CA CYS A 251 -20.19 9.24 -19.24
C CYS A 251 -20.66 10.66 -19.59
N ASP A 252 -21.83 10.77 -20.22
CA ASP A 252 -22.50 12.06 -20.43
C ASP A 252 -22.88 12.66 -19.06
N ALA A 253 -22.68 13.97 -18.88
CA ALA A 253 -23.08 14.68 -17.67
C ALA A 253 -24.58 14.50 -17.35
N ALA A 254 -25.42 14.34 -18.38
CA ALA A 254 -26.85 14.06 -18.21
C ALA A 254 -27.15 12.67 -17.60
N ALA A 255 -26.20 11.74 -17.63
CA ALA A 255 -26.33 10.39 -17.07
C ALA A 255 -25.96 10.30 -15.58
N LEU A 256 -25.34 11.35 -15.00
CA LEU A 256 -24.90 11.36 -13.61
C LEU A 256 -26.07 11.40 -12.61
N ASP A 257 -27.08 12.24 -12.85
CA ASP A 257 -28.25 12.33 -11.96
C ASP A 257 -29.05 11.01 -11.94
N PRO A 258 -29.33 10.36 -13.09
CA PRO A 258 -29.88 9.01 -13.11
C PRO A 258 -29.02 7.96 -12.39
N LEU A 259 -27.69 8.00 -12.58
CA LEU A 259 -26.75 7.09 -11.92
C LEU A 259 -26.78 7.27 -10.41
N ARG A 260 -26.68 8.51 -9.91
CA ARG A 260 -26.75 8.82 -8.48
C ARG A 260 -28.07 8.32 -7.88
N THR A 261 -29.19 8.66 -8.52
CA THR A 261 -30.51 8.19 -8.09
C THR A 261 -30.53 6.67 -8.00
N ARG A 262 -29.97 5.97 -8.99
CA ARG A 262 -29.93 4.50 -8.99
C ARG A 262 -29.08 3.95 -7.84
N LEU A 263 -27.91 4.52 -7.58
CA LEU A 263 -27.02 4.10 -6.49
C LEU A 263 -27.65 4.38 -5.12
N GLU A 264 -28.35 5.50 -4.94
CA GLU A 264 -29.10 5.82 -3.71
C GLU A 264 -30.28 4.86 -3.46
N HIS A 265 -30.77 4.16 -4.48
CA HIS A 265 -31.75 3.07 -4.30
C HIS A 265 -31.09 1.72 -3.99
N LEU A 266 -29.83 1.53 -4.37
CA LEU A 266 -29.07 0.29 -4.18
C LEU A 266 -28.33 0.28 -2.85
N GLY A 267 -28.06 1.45 -2.28
CA GLY A 267 -27.21 1.59 -1.11
C GLY A 267 -27.27 2.98 -0.50
N GLU A 268 -26.35 3.23 0.42
CA GLU A 268 -26.18 4.49 1.12
C GLU A 268 -24.76 5.04 0.90
N SER A 269 -24.49 6.23 1.44
CA SER A 269 -23.16 6.84 1.37
C SER A 269 -22.61 7.00 -0.06
N VAL A 270 -23.47 7.45 -0.99
CA VAL A 270 -23.13 7.59 -2.41
C VAL A 270 -22.28 8.83 -2.66
N GLY A 271 -21.10 8.64 -3.26
CA GLY A 271 -20.21 9.70 -3.73
C GLY A 271 -19.96 9.62 -5.23
N ILE A 272 -20.08 10.74 -5.95
CA ILE A 272 -19.69 10.84 -7.37
C ILE A 272 -18.87 12.12 -7.58
N ALA A 273 -17.64 11.97 -8.05
CA ALA A 273 -16.67 13.06 -8.18
C ALA A 273 -16.06 13.11 -9.58
N ALA A 274 -15.97 14.28 -10.21
CA ALA A 274 -15.41 14.45 -11.56
C ALA A 274 -13.90 14.77 -11.56
N SER A 275 -13.21 14.41 -12.65
CA SER A 275 -11.79 14.74 -12.90
C SER A 275 -11.57 16.13 -13.49
N THR A 276 -10.37 16.67 -13.27
CA THR A 276 -9.90 17.97 -13.78
C THR A 276 -9.25 17.90 -15.16
N ALA A 277 -8.71 16.75 -15.56
CA ALA A 277 -7.90 16.61 -16.78
C ALA A 277 -8.69 16.19 -18.02
N ASP A 278 -9.81 15.49 -17.85
CA ASP A 278 -10.74 15.07 -18.90
C ASP A 278 -12.16 15.18 -18.32
N GLY A 279 -13.01 16.03 -18.90
CA GLY A 279 -14.37 16.32 -18.40
C GLY A 279 -15.35 15.14 -18.39
N ASP A 280 -14.91 13.96 -18.82
CA ASP A 280 -15.73 12.77 -19.01
C ASP A 280 -15.35 11.61 -18.06
N ARG A 281 -14.52 11.87 -17.04
CA ARG A 281 -14.10 10.87 -16.05
C ARG A 281 -14.59 11.18 -14.64
N TYR A 282 -15.14 10.16 -13.98
CA TYR A 282 -15.72 10.24 -12.64
C TYR A 282 -15.20 9.12 -11.74
N SER A 283 -15.02 9.40 -10.45
CA SER A 283 -14.88 8.41 -9.39
C SER A 283 -16.24 8.21 -8.72
N VAL A 284 -16.66 6.96 -8.57
CA VAL A 284 -17.94 6.59 -7.97
C VAL A 284 -17.70 5.70 -6.77
N HIS A 285 -18.45 5.95 -5.70
CA HIS A 285 -18.41 5.22 -4.44
C HIS A 285 -19.84 5.01 -3.91
N VAL A 286 -20.14 3.80 -3.43
CA VAL A 286 -21.42 3.47 -2.78
C VAL A 286 -21.22 2.35 -1.75
N HIS A 287 -21.95 2.41 -0.63
CA HIS A 287 -22.08 1.31 0.31
C HIS A 287 -23.39 0.56 0.03
N THR A 288 -23.35 -0.72 -0.29
CA THR A 288 -24.51 -1.50 -0.75
C THR A 288 -24.47 -2.94 -0.27
N ASP A 289 -25.62 -3.62 -0.21
CA ASP A 289 -25.69 -5.08 -0.04
C ASP A 289 -25.57 -5.85 -1.38
N ASP A 290 -25.68 -5.16 -2.52
CA ASP A 290 -25.62 -5.76 -3.85
C ASP A 290 -24.53 -5.08 -4.70
N ALA A 291 -23.30 -5.55 -4.51
CA ALA A 291 -22.14 -5.03 -5.23
C ALA A 291 -22.26 -5.22 -6.76
N GLY A 292 -22.93 -6.29 -7.20
CA GLY A 292 -23.17 -6.56 -8.62
C GLY A 292 -24.05 -5.49 -9.24
N ALA A 293 -25.18 -5.18 -8.60
CA ALA A 293 -26.10 -4.15 -9.07
C ALA A 293 -25.46 -2.75 -9.10
N ALA A 294 -24.57 -2.43 -8.17
CA ALA A 294 -23.82 -1.17 -8.17
C ALA A 294 -22.88 -1.05 -9.38
N VAL A 295 -22.14 -2.11 -9.71
CA VAL A 295 -21.27 -2.14 -10.90
C VAL A 295 -22.10 -2.09 -12.19
N GLU A 296 -23.23 -2.81 -12.25
CA GLU A 296 -24.15 -2.77 -13.38
C GLU A 296 -24.75 -1.37 -13.61
N ALA A 297 -25.03 -0.63 -12.53
CA ALA A 297 -25.47 0.76 -12.62
C ALA A 297 -24.40 1.65 -13.29
N GLY A 298 -23.13 1.47 -12.92
CA GLY A 298 -22.01 2.13 -13.57
C GLY A 298 -21.87 1.78 -15.06
N LEU A 299 -21.96 0.49 -15.41
CA LEU A 299 -21.86 0.00 -16.79
C LEU A 299 -22.99 0.52 -17.69
N ALA A 300 -24.17 0.80 -17.12
CA ALA A 300 -25.27 1.41 -17.86
C ALA A 300 -25.04 2.91 -18.15
N ALA A 301 -24.18 3.58 -17.37
CA ALA A 301 -23.89 5.01 -17.49
C ALA A 301 -22.64 5.33 -18.33
N GLY A 302 -21.67 4.40 -18.41
CA GLY A 302 -20.42 4.61 -19.14
C GLY A 302 -19.43 3.44 -19.05
N ALA A 303 -18.18 3.68 -19.42
CA ALA A 303 -17.10 2.70 -19.37
C ALA A 303 -16.52 2.60 -17.95
N VAL A 304 -16.74 1.46 -17.29
CA VAL A 304 -16.26 1.22 -15.91
C VAL A 304 -14.85 0.61 -15.92
N SER A 305 -13.98 1.10 -15.05
CA SER A 305 -12.62 0.58 -14.85
C SER A 305 -12.21 0.68 -13.37
N ARG A 306 -11.13 -0.02 -13.00
CA ARG A 306 -10.59 -0.04 -11.62
C ARG A 306 -11.65 -0.31 -10.54
N ILE A 307 -12.48 -1.33 -10.78
CA ILE A 307 -13.49 -1.75 -9.81
C ILE A 307 -12.80 -2.28 -8.56
N GLN A 308 -13.20 -1.77 -7.41
CA GLN A 308 -12.82 -2.24 -6.09
C GLN A 308 -14.09 -2.55 -5.30
N ILE A 309 -14.11 -3.72 -4.66
CA ILE A 309 -15.23 -4.16 -3.82
C ILE A 309 -14.64 -4.61 -2.49
N SER A 310 -15.02 -3.96 -1.40
CA SER A 310 -14.58 -4.25 -0.03
C SER A 310 -15.77 -4.70 0.83
N VAL A 311 -15.53 -5.44 1.91
CA VAL A 311 -16.59 -5.87 2.85
C VAL A 311 -16.64 -4.91 4.04
N LEU A 312 -17.82 -4.36 4.34
CA LEU A 312 -18.08 -3.47 5.47
C LEU A 312 -18.54 -4.31 6.67
N ASN A 313 -17.68 -4.47 7.69
CA ASN A 313 -17.93 -5.37 8.81
C ASN A 313 -18.55 -4.62 9.99
N THR A 314 -19.69 -5.08 10.51
CA THR A 314 -20.34 -4.50 11.68
C THR A 314 -20.36 -5.47 12.86
N GLY A 315 -19.40 -5.28 13.78
CA GLY A 315 -19.40 -5.96 15.08
C GLY A 315 -18.02 -6.24 15.66
N GLY A 316 -17.60 -5.39 16.60
CA GLY A 316 -16.91 -5.77 17.84
C GLY A 316 -15.77 -6.80 17.80
N ALA A 317 -14.65 -6.46 17.17
CA ALA A 317 -13.32 -6.94 17.59
C ALA A 317 -12.28 -5.88 17.25
N ARG A 318 -11.58 -5.38 18.29
CA ARG A 318 -10.37 -4.56 18.09
C ARG A 318 -9.33 -5.43 17.40
N HIS A 319 -8.95 -5.12 16.16
CA HIS A 319 -7.69 -4.46 15.77
C HIS A 319 -7.62 -4.24 14.24
N SER A 320 -6.90 -3.19 13.86
CA SER A 320 -6.86 -2.46 12.58
C SER A 320 -5.83 -2.95 11.57
N SER A 321 -6.15 -2.84 10.27
CA SER A 321 -5.28 -2.31 9.18
C SER A 321 -5.91 -2.70 7.83
N GLY A 322 -6.18 -1.73 6.95
CA GLY A 322 -6.57 -1.92 5.53
C GLY A 322 -7.75 -2.86 5.26
N SER A 323 -8.33 -2.85 4.05
CA SER A 323 -9.08 -4.01 3.58
C SER A 323 -8.08 -5.12 3.22
N TRP A 324 -7.29 -5.59 4.19
CA TRP A 324 -6.44 -6.76 4.02
C TRP A 324 -7.33 -7.99 4.17
N SER A 325 -7.39 -8.82 3.13
CA SER A 325 -8.14 -10.08 3.15
C SER A 325 -7.56 -11.11 4.12
N ARG A 326 -6.35 -10.86 4.64
CA ARG A 326 -5.68 -11.68 5.66
C ARG A 326 -4.78 -10.84 6.57
N GLU A 327 -4.58 -11.33 7.80
CA GLU A 327 -3.71 -10.67 8.77
C GLU A 327 -2.23 -10.82 8.40
N ARG A 328 -1.83 -12.02 7.94
CA ARG A 328 -0.44 -12.32 7.58
C ARG A 328 -0.35 -13.14 6.29
N ALA A 329 0.68 -12.89 5.50
CA ALA A 329 1.09 -13.73 4.38
C ALA A 329 2.61 -13.96 4.40
N VAL A 330 3.03 -15.05 3.77
CA VAL A 330 4.42 -15.23 3.34
C VAL A 330 4.45 -15.00 1.83
N LEU A 331 5.33 -14.13 1.36
CA LEU A 331 5.62 -13.92 -0.06
C LEU A 331 6.95 -14.58 -0.40
N ALA A 332 6.92 -15.66 -1.17
CA ALA A 332 8.11 -16.35 -1.64
C ALA A 332 8.43 -15.99 -3.09
N VAL A 333 9.67 -15.57 -3.33
CA VAL A 333 10.18 -15.41 -4.69
C VAL A 333 10.78 -16.74 -5.13
N VAL A 334 10.28 -17.32 -6.20
CA VAL A 334 10.69 -18.66 -6.66
C VAL A 334 10.81 -18.70 -8.17
N ASP A 335 11.65 -19.59 -8.68
CA ASP A 335 11.76 -19.87 -10.11
C ASP A 335 11.33 -21.31 -10.42
N GLY A 336 10.67 -21.49 -11.57
CA GLY A 336 10.11 -22.78 -11.99
C GLY A 336 8.64 -23.01 -11.58
N ASP A 337 7.90 -23.73 -12.43
CA ASP A 337 6.47 -24.02 -12.22
C ASP A 337 6.25 -24.95 -11.01
N GLY A 338 7.11 -25.95 -10.85
CA GLY A 338 7.03 -26.88 -9.72
C GLY A 338 7.42 -26.22 -8.39
N ALA A 339 8.32 -25.23 -8.40
CA ALA A 339 8.58 -24.43 -7.21
C ALA A 339 7.37 -23.58 -6.82
N ALA A 340 6.71 -22.95 -7.80
CA ALA A 340 5.52 -22.15 -7.55
C ALA A 340 4.38 -23.01 -6.98
N GLU A 341 4.20 -24.23 -7.49
CA GLU A 341 3.22 -25.17 -6.95
C GLU A 341 3.60 -25.61 -5.52
N LEU A 342 4.85 -26.00 -5.28
CA LEU A 342 5.33 -26.45 -3.97
C LEU A 342 5.15 -25.37 -2.89
N PHE A 343 5.68 -24.17 -3.11
CA PHE A 343 5.55 -23.07 -2.14
C PHE A 343 4.09 -22.62 -1.96
N GLY A 344 3.28 -22.66 -3.02
CA GLY A 344 1.86 -22.37 -2.95
C GLY A 344 1.08 -23.38 -2.11
N GLN A 345 1.40 -24.68 -2.21
CA GLN A 345 0.80 -25.74 -1.39
C GLN A 345 1.16 -25.60 0.10
N GLU A 346 2.37 -25.12 0.40
CA GLU A 346 2.82 -24.77 1.75
C GLU A 346 2.26 -23.43 2.26
N GLY A 347 1.39 -22.77 1.49
CA GLY A 347 0.63 -21.59 1.91
C GLY A 347 1.28 -20.23 1.61
N ALA A 348 2.39 -20.20 0.88
CA ALA A 348 3.01 -18.95 0.45
C ALA A 348 2.32 -18.34 -0.77
N CYS A 349 2.23 -17.01 -0.81
CA CYS A 349 2.05 -16.25 -2.03
C CYS A 349 3.33 -16.31 -2.86
N VAL A 350 3.22 -16.48 -4.18
CA VAL A 350 4.38 -16.71 -5.04
C VAL A 350 4.59 -15.53 -5.99
N LEU A 351 5.83 -15.03 -6.04
CA LEU A 351 6.33 -14.12 -7.07
C LEU A 351 7.40 -14.83 -7.90
N ARG A 352 7.39 -14.63 -9.22
CA ARG A 352 8.34 -15.26 -10.14
C ARG A 352 9.20 -14.22 -10.86
N PRO A 353 10.51 -14.47 -11.05
CA PRO A 353 11.33 -13.69 -11.98
C PRO A 353 10.78 -13.76 -13.40
N ASP A 354 11.06 -12.75 -14.22
CA ASP A 354 10.63 -12.73 -15.61
C ASP A 354 11.16 -13.97 -16.36
N ALA A 355 10.25 -14.65 -17.08
CA ALA A 355 10.55 -15.81 -17.89
C ALA A 355 11.50 -15.48 -19.08
N ALA A 356 11.55 -14.21 -19.50
CA ALA A 356 12.42 -13.75 -20.58
C ALA A 356 13.89 -13.56 -20.15
N LEU A 357 14.19 -13.52 -18.85
CA LEU A 357 15.55 -13.39 -18.36
C LEU A 357 16.37 -14.67 -18.62
N ALA A 358 17.61 -14.48 -19.09
CA ALA A 358 18.56 -15.57 -19.31
C ALA A 358 19.08 -16.15 -17.99
N ASP A 359 19.24 -15.30 -16.97
CA ASP A 359 19.58 -15.68 -15.60
C ASP A 359 18.47 -15.17 -14.68
N PRO A 360 17.73 -16.06 -13.98
CA PRO A 360 16.69 -15.65 -13.06
C PRO A 360 17.24 -15.00 -11.78
N ALA A 361 18.52 -15.17 -11.45
CA ALA A 361 19.13 -14.63 -10.24
C ALA A 361 19.03 -13.10 -10.22
N ASN A 362 18.60 -12.54 -9.08
CA ASN A 362 18.31 -11.10 -8.93
C ASN A 362 17.35 -10.53 -9.99
N GLY A 363 16.51 -11.37 -10.59
CA GLY A 363 15.63 -10.99 -11.70
C GLY A 363 14.35 -10.24 -11.31
N VAL A 364 14.12 -10.00 -10.02
CA VAL A 364 12.94 -9.28 -9.52
C VAL A 364 13.28 -7.86 -9.10
N THR A 365 12.52 -6.90 -9.61
CA THR A 365 12.64 -5.47 -9.30
C THR A 365 11.82 -5.06 -8.08
N ALA A 366 12.16 -3.94 -7.45
CA ALA A 366 11.42 -3.34 -6.34
C ALA A 366 9.96 -3.05 -6.71
N ARG A 367 9.69 -2.65 -7.96
CA ARG A 367 8.33 -2.39 -8.45
C ARG A 367 7.48 -3.66 -8.47
N GLU A 368 8.05 -4.76 -8.95
CA GLU A 368 7.37 -6.06 -8.98
C GLU A 368 7.16 -6.59 -7.56
N LEU A 369 8.16 -6.40 -6.69
CA LEU A 369 8.06 -6.76 -5.28
C LEU A 369 6.93 -5.98 -4.59
N VAL A 370 6.84 -4.66 -4.76
CA VAL A 370 5.74 -3.84 -4.19
C VAL A 370 4.39 -4.29 -4.69
N ARG A 371 4.26 -4.57 -5.99
CA ARG A 371 3.01 -5.08 -6.56
C ARG A 371 2.62 -6.40 -5.91
N ALA A 372 3.57 -7.34 -5.80
CA ALA A 372 3.32 -8.63 -5.18
C ALA A 372 2.96 -8.53 -3.69
N LEU A 373 3.60 -7.61 -2.96
CA LEU A 373 3.27 -7.29 -1.57
C LEU A 373 1.81 -6.82 -1.45
N VAL A 374 1.37 -5.89 -2.31
CA VAL A 374 -0.01 -5.40 -2.34
C VAL A 374 -0.99 -6.52 -2.74
N ASP A 375 -0.64 -7.32 -3.75
CA ASP A 375 -1.47 -8.42 -4.26
C ASP A 375 -1.62 -9.56 -3.24
N THR A 376 -0.76 -9.65 -2.22
CA THR A 376 -1.00 -10.57 -1.09
C THR A 376 -2.30 -10.22 -0.37
N GLY A 377 -2.69 -8.95 -0.33
CA GLY A 377 -3.82 -8.50 0.48
C GLY A 377 -3.62 -8.72 1.97
N ALA A 378 -2.37 -8.79 2.46
CA ALA A 378 -2.07 -9.01 3.86
C ALA A 378 -1.57 -7.76 4.58
N ALA A 379 -1.92 -7.62 5.86
CA ALA A 379 -1.41 -6.54 6.72
C ALA A 379 0.08 -6.67 7.00
N GLN A 380 0.52 -7.91 7.24
CA GLN A 380 1.90 -8.29 7.50
C GLN A 380 2.37 -9.25 6.42
N VAL A 381 3.53 -8.98 5.81
CA VAL A 381 4.11 -9.86 4.80
C VAL A 381 5.55 -10.22 5.16
N MET A 382 5.80 -11.51 5.30
CA MET A 382 7.15 -12.06 5.42
C MET A 382 7.68 -12.41 4.03
N VAL A 383 8.79 -11.80 3.62
CA VAL A 383 9.35 -11.97 2.27
C VAL A 383 10.49 -12.98 2.31
N LEU A 384 10.40 -14.02 1.48
CA LEU A 384 11.47 -15.00 1.21
C LEU A 384 12.10 -14.68 -0.15
N PRO A 385 13.18 -13.88 -0.21
CA PRO A 385 13.83 -13.49 -1.47
C PRO A 385 14.51 -14.67 -2.20
N ASN A 386 14.92 -15.72 -1.49
CA ASN A 386 15.50 -16.96 -2.03
C ASN A 386 16.64 -16.78 -3.05
N GLY A 387 17.37 -15.66 -3.03
CA GLY A 387 18.44 -15.34 -3.98
C GLY A 387 17.98 -14.73 -5.32
N TYR A 388 16.68 -14.44 -5.48
CA TYR A 388 16.12 -13.88 -6.73
C TYR A 388 15.85 -12.37 -6.69
N VAL A 389 16.12 -11.72 -5.56
CA VAL A 389 15.97 -10.28 -5.38
C VAL A 389 17.30 -9.70 -4.94
N ALA A 390 17.83 -8.73 -5.69
CA ALA A 390 19.04 -8.02 -5.29
C ALA A 390 18.81 -7.28 -3.97
N ALA A 391 19.84 -7.16 -3.13
CA ALA A 391 19.72 -6.52 -1.81
C ALA A 391 19.17 -5.07 -1.90
N GLU A 392 19.58 -4.31 -2.92
CA GLU A 392 19.10 -2.94 -3.15
C GLU A 392 17.62 -2.91 -3.54
N GLU A 393 17.19 -3.82 -4.43
CA GLU A 393 15.79 -3.96 -4.86
C GLU A 393 14.89 -4.45 -3.72
N LEU A 394 15.40 -5.35 -2.87
CA LEU A 394 14.71 -5.86 -1.70
C LEU A 394 14.47 -4.73 -0.68
N VAL A 395 15.50 -3.95 -0.35
CA VAL A 395 15.37 -2.80 0.57
C VAL A 395 14.41 -1.76 0.00
N SER A 396 14.55 -1.42 -1.28
CA SER A 396 13.69 -0.45 -1.96
C SER A 396 12.23 -0.92 -1.98
N GLY A 397 11.98 -2.16 -2.36
CA GLY A 397 10.62 -2.72 -2.43
C GLY A 397 9.96 -2.90 -1.07
N CYS A 398 10.70 -3.34 -0.05
CA CYS A 398 10.18 -3.41 1.33
C CYS A 398 9.84 -2.02 1.87
N THR A 399 10.73 -1.03 1.67
CA THR A 399 10.50 0.36 2.11
C THR A 399 9.27 0.96 1.43
N ALA A 400 9.14 0.75 0.12
CA ALA A 400 7.97 1.18 -0.63
C ALA A 400 6.70 0.46 -0.14
N GLY A 401 6.74 -0.85 0.11
CA GLY A 401 5.64 -1.63 0.69
C GLY A 401 5.17 -1.12 2.06
N ILE A 402 6.11 -0.72 2.93
CA ILE A 402 5.82 -0.03 4.19
C ILE A 402 5.14 1.32 3.92
N GLY A 403 5.58 2.04 2.88
CA GLY A 403 4.90 3.22 2.33
C GLY A 403 3.48 2.95 1.81
N TRP A 404 3.11 1.70 1.54
CA TRP A 404 1.73 1.26 1.23
C TRP A 404 0.94 0.78 2.45
N GLY A 405 1.52 0.87 3.66
CA GLY A 405 0.86 0.46 4.90
C GLY A 405 0.92 -1.05 5.17
N ILE A 406 1.85 -1.76 4.52
CA ILE A 406 2.13 -3.18 4.77
C ILE A 406 3.30 -3.27 5.75
N ASP A 407 3.16 -4.05 6.82
CA ASP A 407 4.29 -4.38 7.68
C ASP A 407 5.11 -5.49 7.01
N VAL A 408 6.27 -5.11 6.44
CA VAL A 408 7.09 -6.00 5.60
C VAL A 408 8.34 -6.43 6.35
N VAL A 409 8.54 -7.74 6.48
CA VAL A 409 9.73 -8.34 7.09
C VAL A 409 10.43 -9.23 6.07
N ALA A 410 11.59 -8.83 5.57
CA ALA A 410 12.41 -9.66 4.70
C ALA A 410 13.25 -10.65 5.53
N LEU A 411 13.13 -11.94 5.22
CA LEU A 411 13.90 -13.00 5.85
C LEU A 411 15.18 -13.29 5.05
N PRO A 412 16.31 -13.61 5.72
CA PRO A 412 17.62 -13.76 5.08
C PRO A 412 17.75 -15.10 4.34
N THR A 413 16.99 -15.28 3.26
CA THR A 413 17.00 -16.50 2.43
C THR A 413 17.75 -16.25 1.12
N GLY A 414 18.87 -16.96 0.93
CA GLY A 414 19.68 -16.92 -0.30
C GLY A 414 19.36 -18.04 -1.28
N SER A 415 18.52 -19.00 -0.90
CA SER A 415 18.14 -20.14 -1.74
C SER A 415 16.73 -20.64 -1.40
N MET A 416 16.02 -21.22 -2.37
CA MET A 416 14.69 -21.80 -2.17
C MET A 416 14.65 -22.89 -1.09
N VAL A 417 15.73 -23.65 -0.89
CA VAL A 417 15.77 -24.66 0.20
C VAL A 417 15.77 -24.01 1.58
N GLN A 418 16.39 -22.83 1.74
CA GLN A 418 16.28 -22.06 2.99
C GLN A 418 14.89 -21.45 3.15
N GLY A 419 14.28 -21.02 2.04
CA GLY A 419 12.89 -20.56 2.01
C GLY A 419 11.91 -21.64 2.45
N LEU A 420 12.09 -22.88 1.99
CA LEU A 420 11.27 -24.03 2.42
C LEU A 420 11.46 -24.34 3.90
N ALA A 421 12.71 -24.36 4.40
CA ALA A 421 12.99 -24.55 5.82
C ALA A 421 12.33 -23.46 6.69
N ALA A 422 12.35 -22.20 6.24
CA ALA A 422 11.66 -21.10 6.89
C ALA A 422 10.14 -21.29 6.88
N LEU A 423 9.57 -21.65 5.73
CA LEU A 423 8.14 -21.82 5.54
C LEU A 423 7.59 -23.01 6.35
N ALA A 424 8.36 -24.09 6.49
CA ALA A 424 7.97 -25.28 7.25
C ALA A 424 7.72 -25.00 8.75
N VAL A 425 8.32 -23.94 9.30
CA VAL A 425 8.12 -23.53 10.71
C VAL A 425 7.19 -22.33 10.88
N HIS A 426 6.62 -21.83 9.78
CA HIS A 426 5.69 -20.71 9.79
C HIS A 426 4.41 -21.08 10.55
N ASP A 427 4.01 -20.21 11.48
CA ASP A 427 2.80 -20.39 12.27
C ASP A 427 2.00 -19.08 12.30
N PRO A 428 0.92 -18.96 11.50
CA PRO A 428 0.14 -17.73 11.41
C PRO A 428 -0.58 -17.40 12.73
N GLY A 429 -0.71 -18.35 13.67
CA GLY A 429 -1.29 -18.13 14.98
C GLY A 429 -0.35 -17.50 16.00
N ARG A 430 0.95 -17.37 15.71
CA ARG A 430 1.94 -16.73 16.59
C ARG A 430 2.04 -15.23 16.35
N GLU A 431 2.55 -14.52 17.36
CA GLU A 431 2.94 -13.12 17.20
C GLU A 431 3.97 -12.97 16.07
N ALA A 432 3.86 -11.89 15.29
CA ALA A 432 4.63 -11.71 14.06
C ALA A 432 6.14 -11.74 14.26
N VAL A 433 6.59 -11.16 15.37
CA VAL A 433 8.00 -11.12 15.75
C VAL A 433 8.53 -12.51 16.08
N ASP A 434 7.75 -13.32 16.80
CA ASP A 434 8.15 -14.68 17.21
C ASP A 434 8.14 -15.66 16.03
N ASP A 435 7.13 -15.53 15.16
CA ASP A 435 7.02 -16.30 13.91
C ASP A 435 8.18 -15.94 12.96
N GLY A 436 8.40 -14.64 12.70
CA GLY A 436 9.51 -14.17 11.88
C GLY A 436 10.88 -14.57 12.42
N PHE A 437 11.09 -14.52 13.74
CA PHE A 437 12.32 -15.02 14.36
C PHE A 437 12.49 -16.53 14.18
N SER A 438 11.43 -17.31 14.34
CA SER A 438 11.45 -18.77 14.16
C SER A 438 11.82 -19.13 12.71
N MET A 439 11.17 -18.47 11.75
CA MET A 439 11.44 -18.63 10.31
C MET A 439 12.88 -18.23 9.95
N ALA A 440 13.35 -17.06 10.43
CA ALA A 440 14.72 -16.60 10.20
C ALA A 440 15.76 -17.58 10.78
N ARG A 441 15.48 -18.15 11.96
CA ARG A 441 16.36 -19.13 12.60
C ARG A 441 16.42 -20.44 11.80
N ALA A 442 15.28 -20.91 11.28
CA ALA A 442 15.23 -22.10 10.44
C ALA A 442 16.00 -21.89 9.12
N ALA A 443 15.79 -20.76 8.45
CA ALA A 443 16.55 -20.38 7.25
C ALA A 443 18.07 -20.36 7.50
N ALA A 444 18.49 -19.77 8.62
CA ALA A 444 19.90 -19.66 8.97
C ALA A 444 20.53 -21.00 9.42
N ALA A 445 19.73 -21.92 9.98
CA ALA A 445 20.19 -23.25 10.37
C ALA A 445 20.33 -24.18 9.15
N ALA A 446 19.49 -24.00 8.13
CA ALA A 446 19.54 -24.76 6.89
C ALA A 446 20.84 -24.45 6.12
N ARG A 447 21.78 -25.39 6.15
CA ARG A 447 22.97 -25.35 5.30
C ARG A 447 22.53 -25.61 3.87
N HIS A 448 23.02 -24.83 2.92
CA HIS A 448 22.60 -24.96 1.54
C HIS A 448 23.76 -24.87 0.56
N GLY A 449 23.53 -25.41 -0.64
CA GLY A 449 24.41 -25.29 -1.78
C GLY A 449 23.65 -25.57 -3.08
N SER A 450 24.32 -25.40 -4.20
CA SER A 450 23.76 -25.70 -5.52
C SER A 450 24.71 -26.51 -6.37
N VAL A 451 24.18 -27.13 -7.41
CA VAL A 451 24.97 -27.90 -8.37
C VAL A 451 24.72 -27.37 -9.76
N ARG A 452 25.80 -27.09 -10.49
CA ARG A 452 25.76 -26.57 -11.86
C ARG A 452 26.63 -27.41 -12.79
N THR A 453 26.28 -27.43 -14.06
CA THR A 453 27.16 -27.99 -15.11
C THR A 453 28.14 -26.94 -15.61
N ALA A 454 29.42 -27.25 -15.63
CA ALA A 454 30.44 -26.39 -16.20
C ALA A 454 30.20 -26.19 -17.71
N THR A 455 30.17 -24.95 -18.17
CA THR A 455 30.00 -24.59 -19.59
C THR A 455 31.33 -24.28 -20.27
N GLU A 456 32.35 -23.94 -19.48
CA GLU A 456 33.69 -23.61 -19.93
C GLU A 456 34.75 -24.20 -18.99
N GLN A 457 35.99 -24.25 -19.46
CA GLN A 457 37.12 -24.71 -18.66
C GLN A 457 37.57 -23.60 -17.71
N ALA A 458 37.68 -23.90 -16.40
CA ALA A 458 38.10 -22.93 -15.40
C ALA A 458 38.92 -23.56 -14.27
N LEU A 459 39.70 -22.74 -13.55
CA LEU A 459 40.38 -23.14 -12.32
C LEU A 459 39.55 -22.67 -11.12
N THR A 460 39.13 -23.62 -10.29
CA THR A 460 38.34 -23.37 -9.07
C THR A 460 39.14 -23.74 -7.82
N TRP A 461 38.59 -23.44 -6.64
CA TRP A 461 39.17 -23.85 -5.35
C TRP A 461 39.27 -25.37 -5.20
N ALA A 462 38.32 -26.10 -5.79
CA ALA A 462 38.27 -27.55 -5.79
C ALA A 462 39.12 -28.20 -6.90
N GLY A 463 39.74 -27.40 -7.78
CA GLY A 463 40.56 -27.85 -8.89
C GLY A 463 40.09 -27.32 -10.25
N SER A 464 40.72 -27.81 -11.32
CA SER A 464 40.30 -27.49 -12.69
C SER A 464 39.02 -28.23 -13.05
N CYS A 465 38.10 -27.56 -13.74
CA CYS A 465 36.92 -28.17 -14.35
C CYS A 465 36.97 -28.04 -15.87
N GLU A 466 36.35 -29.00 -16.55
CA GLU A 466 36.12 -29.03 -17.99
C GLU A 466 34.62 -28.88 -18.30
N PRO A 467 34.24 -28.42 -19.52
CA PRO A 467 32.84 -28.38 -19.92
C PRO A 467 32.15 -29.75 -19.78
N GLY A 468 31.02 -29.78 -19.08
CA GLY A 468 30.26 -30.99 -18.76
C GLY A 468 30.48 -31.53 -17.34
N ASP A 469 31.53 -31.09 -16.64
CA ASP A 469 31.74 -31.45 -15.23
C ASP A 469 30.63 -30.89 -14.35
N GLY A 470 30.27 -31.62 -13.30
CA GLY A 470 29.42 -31.13 -12.22
C GLY A 470 30.21 -30.30 -11.23
N LEU A 471 29.67 -29.14 -10.87
CA LEU A 471 30.24 -28.19 -9.92
C LEU A 471 29.33 -28.11 -8.70
N GLY A 472 29.82 -28.51 -7.53
CA GLY A 472 29.14 -28.31 -6.24
C GLY A 472 29.56 -26.99 -5.62
N ILE A 473 28.59 -26.11 -5.39
CA ILE A 473 28.77 -24.74 -4.95
C ILE A 473 28.12 -24.57 -3.57
N ALA A 474 28.81 -23.93 -2.64
CA ALA A 474 28.20 -23.48 -1.39
C ALA A 474 28.65 -22.04 -1.10
N GLY A 475 27.69 -21.16 -0.79
CA GLY A 475 27.94 -19.72 -0.84
C GLY A 475 28.35 -19.31 -2.26
N ASP A 476 29.46 -18.58 -2.37
CA ASP A 476 30.00 -18.10 -3.65
C ASP A 476 31.21 -18.91 -4.15
N GLU A 477 31.47 -20.08 -3.56
CA GLU A 477 32.66 -20.89 -3.86
C GLU A 477 32.32 -22.28 -4.40
N VAL A 478 33.06 -22.71 -5.43
CA VAL A 478 33.01 -24.09 -5.94
C VAL A 478 33.87 -24.96 -5.03
N LEU A 479 33.22 -25.86 -4.28
CA LEU A 479 33.85 -26.74 -3.30
C LEU A 479 34.06 -28.17 -3.82
N VAL A 480 33.32 -28.56 -4.86
CA VAL A 480 33.39 -29.90 -5.45
C VAL A 480 33.41 -29.79 -6.97
N VAL A 481 34.34 -30.50 -7.61
CA VAL A 481 34.35 -30.74 -9.06
C VAL A 481 34.28 -32.25 -9.27
N ALA A 482 33.33 -32.71 -10.07
CA ALA A 482 33.15 -34.12 -10.42
C ALA A 482 32.81 -34.27 -11.90
N ALA A 483 32.94 -35.49 -12.42
CA ALA A 483 32.71 -35.78 -13.84
C ALA A 483 31.24 -35.56 -14.28
N ASP A 484 30.29 -35.51 -13.35
CA ASP A 484 28.88 -35.29 -13.62
C ASP A 484 28.16 -34.62 -12.42
N VAL A 485 26.91 -34.21 -12.65
CA VAL A 485 26.02 -33.58 -11.66
C VAL A 485 25.80 -34.49 -10.44
N ALA A 486 25.63 -35.79 -10.64
CA ALA A 486 25.36 -36.74 -9.56
C ALA A 486 26.54 -36.86 -8.60
N GLY A 487 27.77 -36.94 -9.13
CA GLY A 487 29.00 -36.98 -8.36
C GLY A 487 29.26 -35.67 -7.61
N ALA A 488 28.98 -34.53 -8.25
CA ALA A 488 29.13 -33.22 -7.62
C ALA A 488 28.13 -33.02 -6.48
N ALA A 489 26.86 -33.39 -6.71
CA ALA A 489 25.81 -33.37 -5.69
C ALA A 489 26.13 -34.30 -4.52
N THR A 490 26.62 -35.51 -4.81
CA THR A 490 27.03 -36.49 -3.80
C THR A 490 28.16 -35.94 -2.91
N GLY A 491 29.19 -35.36 -3.53
CA GLY A 491 30.29 -34.74 -2.79
C GLY A 491 29.85 -33.54 -1.96
N LEU A 492 28.95 -32.71 -2.51
CA LEU A 492 28.41 -31.54 -1.82
C LEU A 492 27.55 -31.94 -0.62
N ILE A 493 26.68 -32.94 -0.75
CA ILE A 493 25.86 -33.49 0.35
C ILE A 493 26.76 -34.03 1.46
N ASP A 494 27.80 -34.82 1.13
CA ASP A 494 28.76 -35.32 2.11
C ASP A 494 29.45 -34.18 2.87
N LEU A 495 29.75 -33.07 2.18
CA LEU A 495 30.35 -31.86 2.76
C LEU A 495 29.38 -31.13 3.70
N LEU A 496 28.13 -30.93 3.28
CA LEU A 496 27.11 -30.24 4.06
C LEU A 496 26.70 -31.05 5.31
N LEU A 497 26.77 -32.39 5.25
CA LEU A 497 26.47 -33.29 6.37
C LEU A 497 27.62 -33.48 7.35
N VAL A 498 28.82 -32.92 7.12
CA VAL A 498 29.95 -33.07 8.06
C VAL A 498 29.62 -32.58 9.46
N ALA A 499 28.79 -31.53 9.56
CA ALA A 499 28.33 -30.97 10.83
C ALA A 499 27.10 -31.69 11.42
N GLY A 500 26.67 -32.81 10.83
CA GLY A 500 25.40 -33.48 11.10
C GLY A 500 24.26 -32.94 10.25
N GLY A 501 23.08 -33.52 10.43
CA GLY A 501 21.81 -33.13 9.81
C GLY A 501 20.75 -34.18 10.13
N GLU A 502 19.49 -33.88 9.88
CA GLU A 502 18.37 -34.82 10.04
C GLU A 502 17.60 -35.03 8.73
N LEU A 503 17.56 -34.01 7.87
CA LEU A 503 16.88 -34.01 6.58
C LEU A 503 17.77 -33.43 5.48
N VAL A 504 17.79 -34.08 4.33
CA VAL A 504 18.36 -33.56 3.08
C VAL A 504 17.23 -33.31 2.09
N THR A 505 17.06 -32.05 1.69
CA THR A 505 16.07 -31.61 0.71
C THR A 505 16.76 -31.22 -0.59
N VAL A 506 16.33 -31.81 -1.71
CA VAL A 506 16.88 -31.51 -3.04
C VAL A 506 15.79 -31.02 -3.98
N LEU A 507 15.97 -29.80 -4.49
CA LEU A 507 15.11 -29.24 -5.52
C LEU A 507 15.77 -29.48 -6.88
N ILE A 508 15.01 -30.07 -7.80
CA ILE A 508 15.49 -30.47 -9.13
C ILE A 508 15.10 -29.39 -10.14
N GLY A 509 16.11 -28.84 -10.81
CA GLY A 509 15.98 -27.79 -11.82
C GLY A 509 15.60 -28.32 -13.21
N ASP A 510 15.40 -27.41 -14.14
CA ASP A 510 15.10 -27.74 -15.53
C ASP A 510 16.32 -28.39 -16.22
N GLY A 511 16.07 -29.42 -17.03
CA GLY A 511 17.12 -30.16 -17.74
C GLY A 511 17.97 -31.11 -16.90
N ALA A 512 17.63 -31.35 -15.62
CA ALA A 512 18.29 -32.36 -14.81
C ALA A 512 18.01 -33.80 -15.31
N ASP A 513 19.00 -34.67 -15.27
CA ASP A 513 18.82 -36.10 -15.60
C ASP A 513 17.89 -36.76 -14.54
N PRO A 514 16.78 -37.40 -14.96
CA PRO A 514 15.82 -38.02 -14.04
C PRO A 514 16.44 -39.06 -13.09
N THR A 515 17.56 -39.68 -13.46
CA THR A 515 18.23 -40.72 -12.67
C THR A 515 19.02 -40.15 -11.49
N VAL A 516 19.28 -38.83 -11.46
CA VAL A 516 20.06 -38.18 -10.40
C VAL A 516 19.37 -38.30 -9.04
N ALA A 517 18.05 -38.15 -8.98
CA ALA A 517 17.30 -38.27 -7.73
C ALA A 517 17.47 -39.66 -7.09
N ASP A 518 17.33 -40.71 -7.91
CA ASP A 518 17.50 -42.10 -7.47
C ASP A 518 18.94 -42.36 -7.00
N ALA A 519 19.93 -41.84 -7.72
CA ALA A 519 21.34 -41.99 -7.36
C ALA A 519 21.68 -41.34 -6.01
N LEU A 520 21.11 -40.15 -5.74
CA LEU A 520 21.29 -39.45 -4.47
C LEU A 520 20.57 -40.14 -3.32
N ALA A 521 19.35 -40.63 -3.53
CA ALA A 521 18.62 -41.42 -2.55
C ALA A 521 19.41 -42.67 -2.14
N ASP A 522 19.94 -43.39 -3.13
CA ASP A 522 20.80 -44.56 -2.94
C ASP A 522 22.07 -44.23 -2.15
N HIS A 523 22.71 -43.10 -2.43
CA HIS A 523 23.90 -42.64 -1.72
C HIS A 523 23.62 -42.34 -0.25
N ILE A 524 22.58 -41.56 0.03
CA ILE A 524 22.18 -41.19 1.40
C ILE A 524 21.80 -42.43 2.19
N HIS A 525 21.00 -43.33 1.60
CA HIS A 525 20.61 -44.58 2.24
C HIS A 525 21.82 -45.45 2.64
N ARG A 526 22.86 -45.50 1.81
CA ARG A 526 24.06 -46.31 2.07
C ARG A 526 25.03 -45.65 3.04
N ARG A 527 25.23 -44.33 2.96
CA ARG A 527 26.34 -43.63 3.63
C ARG A 527 25.93 -42.86 4.88
N HIS A 528 24.67 -42.43 4.95
CA HIS A 528 24.11 -41.64 6.05
C HIS A 528 22.83 -42.27 6.58
N PRO A 529 22.91 -43.48 7.16
CA PRO A 529 21.73 -44.19 7.65
C PRO A 529 21.09 -43.41 8.80
N GLY A 530 19.83 -43.00 8.61
CA GLY A 530 19.07 -42.22 9.59
C GLY A 530 18.77 -40.78 9.15
N ILE A 531 19.33 -40.32 8.04
CA ILE A 531 18.97 -39.05 7.41
C ILE A 531 17.75 -39.26 6.50
N GLU A 532 16.74 -38.41 6.66
CA GLU A 532 15.60 -38.36 5.74
C GLU A 532 16.00 -37.67 4.43
N PHE A 533 15.43 -38.12 3.31
CA PHE A 533 15.73 -37.57 1.98
C PHE A 533 14.44 -37.22 1.25
N ALA A 534 14.33 -35.97 0.82
CA ALA A 534 13.20 -35.45 0.07
C ALA A 534 13.66 -34.80 -1.23
N THR A 535 12.96 -35.09 -2.33
CA THR A 535 13.25 -34.53 -3.66
C THR A 535 12.01 -33.89 -4.25
N TYR A 536 12.14 -32.69 -4.81
CA TYR A 536 11.04 -31.97 -5.44
C TYR A 536 11.39 -31.54 -6.87
N PRO A 537 10.61 -31.92 -7.90
CA PRO A 537 10.79 -31.43 -9.26
C PRO A 537 10.29 -30.00 -9.36
N THR A 538 11.20 -29.04 -9.27
CA THR A 538 10.85 -27.61 -9.23
C THR A 538 10.92 -26.92 -10.59
N GLY A 539 11.77 -27.40 -11.50
CA GLY A 539 11.93 -26.81 -12.83
C GLY A 539 12.51 -25.39 -12.81
N HIS A 540 13.26 -25.03 -11.78
CA HIS A 540 13.99 -23.76 -11.74
C HIS A 540 15.12 -23.75 -12.78
N ARG A 541 15.48 -22.56 -13.25
CA ARG A 541 16.53 -22.31 -14.22
C ARG A 541 17.85 -21.97 -13.52
N GLY A 542 18.93 -21.97 -14.29
CA GLY A 542 20.28 -21.62 -13.81
C GLY A 542 21.02 -22.82 -13.24
N ASP A 543 20.76 -23.15 -11.97
CA ASP A 543 21.36 -24.31 -11.31
C ASP A 543 20.56 -25.59 -11.61
N VAL A 544 21.24 -26.73 -11.64
CA VAL A 544 20.65 -28.05 -11.92
C VAL A 544 19.99 -28.62 -10.67
N LEU A 545 20.58 -28.38 -9.50
CA LEU A 545 20.05 -28.79 -8.20
C LEU A 545 20.26 -27.69 -7.17
N LEU A 546 19.30 -27.51 -6.27
CA LEU A 546 19.48 -26.81 -5.00
C LEU A 546 19.38 -27.82 -3.87
N ILE A 547 20.34 -27.81 -2.95
CA ILE A 547 20.49 -28.80 -1.88
C ILE A 547 20.45 -28.08 -0.54
N GLY A 548 19.56 -28.51 0.34
CA GLY A 548 19.45 -28.06 1.73
C GLY A 548 19.69 -29.22 2.70
N VAL A 549 20.35 -28.92 3.81
CA VAL A 549 20.55 -29.84 4.95
C VAL A 549 20.16 -29.11 6.22
N GLU A 550 19.16 -29.66 6.92
CA GLU A 550 18.67 -29.16 8.21
C GLU A 550 19.40 -29.84 9.38
#